data_AF-A0A8B8M814-F1
#
_entry.id   AF-A0A8B8M814-F1
#
_cell.length_a   1.000
_cell.length_b   1.000
_cell.length_c   1.000
_cell.angle_alpha   90.00
_cell.angle_beta   90.00
_cell.angle_gamma   90.00
#
_symmetry.space_group_name_H-M   'P 1'
#
loop_
_entity.id
_entity.type
_entity.pdbx_description
1 polymer ?
#
loop_
_entity_poly.entity_id
_entity_poly.type
_entity_poly.pdbx_seq_one_letter_code
_entity_poly.pdbx_strand_id
1 'polypeptide(L)'
;MIIYLAVSDNAISSVLLQEMPEPALVYFISKTLQGSKSRYQLMEKVVFALAHTARRLRRYFQSHRMVVRTDCPMFKILRKPELAGRQRLLKAQVLADFVNEFTTQPQANWDMWNLHIDGSSNQSGSGAGIILEGPNAVTIEQSIRFGFKASNNQAEYEALLAGLKLAKDVGVKHVTCWSDSKIVAEQVNGTYQVKDSVMLQYYQEFKNIEAEFDEICVRYTPRTMNEQADKLAKLASQRKLGQLKSVIHQEVLKPSIAKKECIDIENVPHNWMTPIIQYLTDSSLPNNPESAKKIRMHAAKYFLLGKDLYRRGISTPMLKCLNDGQANYVTREIHEGIYGIHSGGRTMAAKILRVGYYLPTLSQDCHMFTNGQAKAANKVILHELKRRLGSAKEEWVEKLPEVLWAYRCTPQTTTKETPFRLTYGTDIIVPVEIGEPSFQRENFEKSANNEVLAVNLDIIAEVRGQAAIMTEASRRMMVKKFNTKINP
;
A
#
# COMPACT_ATOMS: atom_id res chain seq x y z
N MET A 1 1.17 -43.84 -1.85
CA MET A 1 0.82 -44.00 -3.27
C MET A 1 1.75 -43.13 -4.10
N ILE A 2 2.24 -43.64 -5.22
CA ILE A 2 3.18 -42.93 -6.10
C ILE A 2 2.49 -42.57 -7.41
N ILE A 3 2.73 -41.35 -7.90
CA ILE A 3 2.28 -40.91 -9.22
C ILE A 3 3.49 -40.66 -10.11
N TYR A 4 3.48 -41.28 -11.28
CA TYR A 4 4.40 -40.98 -12.38
C TYR A 4 3.67 -40.15 -13.43
N LEU A 5 4.33 -39.12 -13.95
CA LEU A 5 3.81 -38.27 -15.01
C LEU A 5 4.65 -38.51 -16.27
N ALA A 6 3.98 -38.69 -17.40
CA ALA A 6 4.62 -38.77 -18.71
C ALA A 6 3.98 -37.77 -19.66
N VAL A 7 4.81 -37.02 -20.37
CA VAL A 7 4.41 -35.90 -21.21
C VAL A 7 5.01 -36.09 -22.59
N SER A 8 4.18 -35.89 -23.60
CA SER A 8 4.58 -35.88 -25.01
C SER A 8 4.08 -34.61 -25.69
N ASP A 9 4.39 -34.44 -26.97
CA ASP A 9 3.94 -33.27 -27.70
C ASP A 9 2.42 -33.16 -27.83
N ASN A 10 1.77 -34.31 -27.97
CA ASN A 10 0.35 -34.41 -28.30
C ASN A 10 -0.51 -34.99 -27.17
N ALA A 11 0.09 -35.49 -26.09
CA ALA A 11 -0.63 -36.08 -24.98
C ALA A 11 0.11 -35.97 -23.65
N ILE A 12 -0.67 -35.93 -22.58
CA ILE A 12 -0.20 -36.10 -21.20
C ILE A 12 -0.76 -37.41 -20.65
N SER A 13 0.00 -38.06 -19.77
CA SER A 13 -0.43 -39.27 -19.10
C SER A 13 0.11 -39.34 -17.67
N SER A 14 -0.58 -40.08 -16.82
CA SER A 14 -0.19 -40.32 -15.45
C SER A 14 -0.57 -41.71 -15.00
N VAL A 15 0.27 -42.27 -14.14
CA VAL A 15 0.14 -43.61 -13.59
C VAL A 15 0.15 -43.49 -12.07
N LEU A 16 -0.87 -44.03 -11.40
CA LEU A 16 -0.95 -44.18 -9.96
C LEU A 16 -0.55 -45.60 -9.57
N LEU A 17 0.52 -45.75 -8.81
CA LEU A 17 1.01 -47.02 -8.26
C LEU A 17 0.84 -47.07 -6.74
N GLN A 18 0.53 -48.25 -6.22
CA GLN A 18 0.61 -48.58 -4.80
C GLN A 18 1.92 -49.32 -4.54
N GLU A 19 2.78 -48.81 -3.65
CA GLU A 19 4.17 -49.29 -3.49
C GLU A 19 4.29 -50.55 -2.62
N MET A 20 3.27 -50.90 -1.82
CA MET A 20 3.33 -52.03 -0.87
C MET A 20 1.98 -52.78 -0.81
N PRO A 21 1.98 -54.13 -0.65
CA PRO A 21 3.13 -55.03 -0.54
C PRO A 21 3.77 -55.46 -1.89
N GLU A 22 3.10 -55.24 -3.02
CA GLU A 22 3.66 -55.34 -4.37
C GLU A 22 3.30 -54.07 -5.15
N PRO A 23 4.16 -53.59 -6.07
CA PRO A 23 3.87 -52.42 -6.90
C PRO A 23 2.68 -52.71 -7.83
N ALA A 24 1.47 -52.37 -7.40
CA ALA A 24 0.25 -52.57 -8.17
C ALA A 24 -0.14 -51.29 -8.91
N LEU A 25 -0.43 -51.43 -10.20
CA LEU A 25 -1.05 -50.36 -10.99
C LEU A 25 -2.48 -50.15 -10.52
N VAL A 26 -2.76 -48.99 -9.94
CA VAL A 26 -4.10 -48.65 -9.42
C VAL A 26 -4.91 -47.93 -10.50
N TYR A 27 -4.32 -46.93 -11.16
CA TYR A 27 -4.99 -46.17 -12.22
C TYR A 27 -4.01 -45.66 -13.28
N PHE A 28 -4.48 -45.64 -14.54
CA PHE A 28 -3.85 -44.96 -15.66
C PHE A 28 -4.78 -43.89 -16.21
N ILE A 29 -4.26 -42.68 -16.42
CA ILE A 29 -5.01 -41.55 -16.97
C ILE A 29 -4.21 -40.96 -18.12
N SER A 30 -4.85 -40.79 -19.27
CA SER A 30 -4.25 -40.09 -20.41
C SER A 30 -5.19 -39.04 -20.98
N LYS A 31 -4.62 -37.97 -21.52
CA LYS A 31 -5.38 -36.91 -22.20
C LYS A 31 -4.59 -36.35 -23.38
N THR A 32 -5.24 -36.30 -24.53
CA THR A 32 -4.72 -35.63 -25.73
C THR A 32 -4.76 -34.11 -25.56
N LEU A 33 -3.68 -33.45 -25.95
CA LEU A 33 -3.53 -32.00 -25.93
C LEU A 33 -4.09 -31.43 -27.24
N GLN A 34 -5.07 -30.54 -27.14
CA GLN A 34 -5.70 -29.90 -28.30
C GLN A 34 -5.61 -28.36 -28.21
N GLY A 35 -5.56 -27.70 -29.36
CA GLY A 35 -5.62 -26.25 -29.48
C GLY A 35 -4.44 -25.52 -28.85
N SER A 36 -4.70 -24.62 -27.89
CA SER A 36 -3.64 -23.87 -27.20
C SER A 36 -2.77 -24.75 -26.29
N LYS A 37 -3.23 -25.94 -25.91
CA LYS A 37 -2.55 -26.85 -24.96
C LYS A 37 -1.45 -27.69 -25.60
N SER A 38 -1.48 -27.91 -26.91
CA SER A 38 -0.38 -28.58 -27.63
C SER A 38 0.88 -27.70 -27.69
N ARG A 39 0.68 -26.37 -27.67
CA ARG A 39 1.72 -25.33 -27.68
C ARG A 39 2.34 -25.02 -26.31
N TYR A 40 1.99 -25.77 -25.28
CA TYR A 40 2.59 -25.63 -23.96
C TYR A 40 4.07 -26.05 -23.98
N GLN A 41 4.90 -25.40 -23.18
CA GLN A 41 6.27 -25.85 -22.99
C GLN A 41 6.30 -27.11 -22.11
N LEU A 42 7.39 -27.89 -22.17
CA LEU A 42 7.51 -29.17 -21.44
C LEU A 42 7.08 -29.04 -19.97
N MET A 43 7.60 -28.04 -19.27
CA MET A 43 7.27 -27.80 -17.86
C MET A 43 5.78 -27.48 -17.63
N GLU A 44 5.17 -26.73 -18.53
CA GLU A 44 3.75 -26.37 -18.46
C GLU A 44 2.87 -27.60 -18.73
N LYS A 45 3.30 -28.48 -19.64
CA LYS A 45 2.63 -29.76 -19.89
C LYS A 45 2.74 -30.69 -18.68
N VAL A 46 3.88 -30.73 -17.97
CA VAL A 46 4.05 -31.51 -16.74
C VAL A 46 3.14 -30.98 -15.62
N VAL A 47 3.11 -29.67 -15.40
CA VAL A 47 2.21 -29.04 -14.43
C VAL A 47 0.74 -29.29 -14.79
N PHE A 48 0.40 -29.16 -16.07
CA PHE A 48 -0.95 -29.45 -16.56
C PHE A 48 -1.31 -30.93 -16.38
N ALA A 49 -0.37 -31.85 -16.57
CA ALA A 49 -0.54 -33.28 -16.31
C ALA A 49 -0.84 -33.54 -14.83
N LEU A 50 -0.10 -32.91 -13.91
CA LEU A 50 -0.33 -33.02 -12.48
C LEU A 50 -1.72 -32.49 -12.09
N ALA A 51 -2.06 -31.28 -12.53
CA ALA A 51 -3.37 -30.67 -12.23
C ALA A 51 -4.53 -31.49 -12.83
N HIS A 52 -4.35 -32.06 -14.03
CA HIS A 52 -5.35 -32.94 -14.62
C HIS A 52 -5.53 -34.23 -13.81
N THR A 53 -4.42 -34.81 -13.37
CA THR A 53 -4.39 -36.05 -12.57
C THR A 53 -5.04 -35.83 -11.20
N ALA A 54 -4.69 -34.75 -10.50
CA ALA A 54 -5.24 -34.45 -9.19
C ALA A 54 -6.76 -34.21 -9.23
N ARG A 55 -7.28 -33.56 -10.27
CA ARG A 55 -8.72 -33.38 -10.46
C ARG A 55 -9.44 -34.71 -10.73
N ARG A 56 -8.85 -35.58 -11.56
CA ARG A 56 -9.44 -36.90 -11.88
C ARG A 56 -9.38 -37.86 -10.70
N LEU A 57 -8.30 -37.83 -9.92
CA LEU A 57 -8.05 -38.69 -8.77
C LEU A 57 -8.27 -37.97 -7.43
N ARG A 58 -9.15 -36.97 -7.40
CA ARG A 58 -9.36 -36.09 -6.24
C ARG A 58 -9.56 -36.87 -4.94
N ARG A 59 -10.35 -37.94 -4.97
CA ARG A 59 -10.61 -38.79 -3.80
C ARG A 59 -9.34 -39.41 -3.23
N TYR A 60 -8.39 -39.84 -4.08
CA TYR A 60 -7.11 -40.38 -3.64
C TYR A 60 -6.19 -39.29 -3.09
N PHE A 61 -6.10 -38.14 -3.77
CA PHE A 61 -5.31 -37.00 -3.31
C PHE A 61 -5.76 -36.45 -1.94
N GLN A 62 -7.07 -36.53 -1.65
CA GLN A 62 -7.62 -36.08 -0.37
C GLN A 62 -7.46 -37.10 0.77
N SER A 63 -7.39 -38.39 0.46
CA SER A 63 -7.40 -39.47 1.48
C SER A 63 -6.02 -40.07 1.75
N HIS A 64 -5.07 -39.91 0.84
CA HIS A 64 -3.77 -40.57 0.92
C HIS A 64 -2.65 -39.59 0.58
N ARG A 65 -1.50 -39.75 1.25
CA ARG A 65 -0.29 -39.02 0.88
C ARG A 65 0.20 -39.49 -0.50
N MET A 66 0.17 -38.57 -1.46
CA MET A 66 0.65 -38.77 -2.82
C MET A 66 2.12 -38.37 -2.93
N VAL A 67 2.94 -39.23 -3.54
CA VAL A 67 4.32 -38.91 -3.89
C VAL A 67 4.42 -38.81 -5.41
N VAL A 68 4.64 -37.62 -5.94
CA VAL A 68 4.82 -37.41 -7.39
C VAL A 68 6.29 -37.58 -7.73
N ARG A 69 6.61 -38.56 -8.58
CA ARG A 69 7.97 -38.78 -9.10
C ARG A 69 8.06 -38.15 -10.48
N THR A 70 9.00 -37.23 -10.63
CA THR A 70 9.28 -36.54 -11.89
C THR A 70 10.77 -36.25 -11.99
N ASP A 71 11.27 -36.25 -13.21
CA ASP A 71 12.61 -35.84 -13.63
C ASP A 71 12.76 -34.32 -13.78
N CYS A 72 11.65 -33.58 -13.71
CA CYS A 72 11.60 -32.14 -13.87
C CYS A 72 11.62 -31.40 -12.51
N PRO A 73 12.35 -30.28 -12.36
CA PRO A 73 12.43 -29.52 -11.09
C PRO A 73 11.18 -28.68 -10.79
N MET A 74 10.00 -29.31 -10.75
CA MET A 74 8.69 -28.66 -10.60
C MET A 74 8.54 -27.86 -9.29
N PHE A 75 9.20 -28.31 -8.22
CA PHE A 75 9.09 -27.70 -6.88
C PHE A 75 9.48 -26.22 -6.86
N LYS A 76 10.48 -25.82 -7.66
CA LYS A 76 10.96 -24.43 -7.72
C LYS A 76 9.94 -23.48 -8.37
N ILE A 77 9.11 -23.99 -9.28
CA ILE A 77 8.13 -23.21 -10.06
C ILE A 77 6.82 -23.09 -9.29
N LEU A 78 6.41 -24.15 -8.58
CA LEU A 78 5.20 -24.13 -7.74
C LEU A 78 5.34 -23.18 -6.54
N ARG A 79 6.55 -22.98 -6.00
CA ARG A 79 6.80 -22.05 -4.88
C ARG A 79 6.96 -20.58 -5.26
N LYS A 80 7.28 -20.28 -6.53
CA LYS A 80 7.50 -18.91 -7.02
C LYS A 80 6.78 -18.72 -8.38
N PRO A 81 5.45 -18.53 -8.38
CA PRO A 81 4.68 -18.33 -9.61
C PRO A 81 5.15 -17.10 -10.42
N GLU A 82 5.82 -16.16 -9.78
CA GLU A 82 6.39 -14.95 -10.38
C GLU A 82 7.60 -15.23 -11.29
N LEU A 83 8.34 -16.32 -11.06
CA LEU A 83 9.46 -16.73 -11.92
C LEU A 83 9.00 -17.30 -13.28
N ALA A 84 7.70 -17.63 -13.42
CA ALA A 84 7.06 -17.91 -14.70
C ALA A 84 6.66 -16.62 -15.45
N GLY A 85 7.21 -15.47 -15.04
CA GLY A 85 7.00 -14.16 -15.64
C GLY A 85 7.53 -14.07 -17.07
N ARG A 86 6.70 -14.45 -18.05
CA ARG A 86 6.54 -13.82 -19.38
C ARG A 86 5.63 -14.60 -20.34
N GLN A 87 4.72 -15.46 -19.87
CA GLN A 87 3.74 -16.11 -20.77
C GLN A 87 2.28 -15.92 -20.32
N ARG A 88 1.64 -14.95 -20.96
CA ARG A 88 0.19 -14.68 -21.16
C ARG A 88 -0.80 -15.24 -20.10
N LEU A 89 -1.51 -14.29 -19.48
CA LEU A 89 -2.65 -14.27 -18.52
C LEU A 89 -3.55 -15.52 -18.30
N LEU A 90 -3.53 -16.56 -19.13
CA LEU A 90 -4.35 -17.78 -18.98
C LEU A 90 -3.62 -18.93 -18.23
N LYS A 91 -2.33 -18.77 -17.90
CA LYS A 91 -1.49 -19.84 -17.31
C LYS A 91 -1.40 -19.84 -15.78
N ALA A 92 -1.66 -18.71 -15.11
CA ALA A 92 -1.60 -18.61 -13.64
C ALA A 92 -2.86 -19.19 -12.95
N GLN A 93 -4.02 -19.16 -13.61
CA GLN A 93 -5.29 -19.62 -13.02
C GLN A 93 -5.26 -21.12 -12.70
N VAL A 94 -4.77 -21.96 -13.60
CA VAL A 94 -4.70 -23.43 -13.39
C VAL A 94 -3.78 -23.78 -12.22
N LEU A 95 -2.72 -22.99 -12.01
CA LEU A 95 -1.76 -23.17 -10.91
C LEU A 95 -2.36 -22.68 -9.59
N ALA A 96 -2.97 -21.50 -9.59
CA ALA A 96 -3.63 -20.92 -8.43
C ALA A 96 -4.81 -21.77 -7.96
N ASP A 97 -5.63 -22.29 -8.88
CA ASP A 97 -6.72 -23.20 -8.58
C ASP A 97 -6.19 -24.53 -8.00
N PHE A 98 -5.10 -25.08 -8.53
CA PHE A 98 -4.49 -26.30 -8.00
C PHE A 98 -3.90 -26.09 -6.59
N VAL A 99 -3.20 -24.98 -6.37
CA VAL A 99 -2.66 -24.64 -5.05
C VAL A 99 -3.80 -24.44 -4.06
N ASN A 100 -4.79 -23.60 -4.38
CA ASN A 100 -5.95 -23.37 -3.49
C ASN A 100 -6.80 -24.63 -3.23
N GLU A 101 -6.95 -25.53 -4.20
CA GLU A 101 -7.80 -26.72 -4.07
C GLU A 101 -7.12 -27.87 -3.31
N PHE A 102 -5.78 -27.88 -3.20
CA PHE A 102 -5.01 -28.99 -2.60
C PHE A 102 -4.02 -28.57 -1.49
N THR A 103 -3.89 -27.30 -1.13
CA THR A 103 -3.27 -26.91 0.14
C THR A 103 -4.22 -27.20 1.29
N THR A 104 -4.08 -28.37 1.91
CA THR A 104 -4.45 -28.55 3.32
C THR A 104 -3.57 -27.63 4.16
N GLN A 105 -4.16 -26.87 5.08
CA GLN A 105 -3.40 -26.07 6.06
C GLN A 105 -2.31 -26.96 6.68
N PRO A 106 -1.03 -26.59 6.58
CA PRO A 106 0.03 -27.44 7.10
C PRO A 106 -0.05 -27.45 8.63
N GLN A 107 -0.47 -28.57 9.21
CA GLN A 107 -0.08 -28.92 10.58
C GLN A 107 1.41 -29.22 10.54
N ALA A 108 2.20 -28.19 10.76
CA ALA A 108 3.63 -28.33 10.92
C ALA A 108 3.92 -28.31 12.42
N ASN A 109 4.48 -29.42 12.92
CA ASN A 109 5.24 -29.42 14.16
C ASN A 109 6.50 -28.59 13.91
N TRP A 110 6.37 -27.28 13.99
CA TRP A 110 7.50 -26.43 14.31
C TRP A 110 7.74 -26.59 15.81
N ASP A 111 8.98 -26.41 16.25
CA ASP A 111 9.31 -26.11 17.66
C ASP A 111 8.65 -24.77 18.03
N MET A 112 7.33 -24.78 18.13
CA MET A 112 6.49 -23.59 18.20
C MET A 112 6.36 -23.20 19.66
N TRP A 113 6.90 -22.02 19.98
CA TRP A 113 6.79 -21.46 21.31
C TRP A 113 5.49 -20.69 21.46
N ASN A 114 4.82 -20.84 22.59
CA ASN A 114 3.65 -20.05 22.93
C ASN A 114 4.04 -18.94 23.88
N LEU A 115 3.72 -17.70 23.52
CA LEU A 115 3.99 -16.52 24.32
C LEU A 115 2.66 -15.92 24.75
N HIS A 116 2.34 -15.94 26.04
CA HIS A 116 1.17 -15.27 26.60
C HIS A 116 1.59 -13.94 27.21
N ILE A 117 0.89 -12.87 26.84
CA ILE A 117 1.18 -11.52 27.32
C ILE A 117 -0.08 -10.86 27.88
N ASP A 118 0.12 -9.98 28.86
CA ASP A 118 -0.92 -9.08 29.37
C ASP A 118 -0.30 -7.78 29.87
N GLY A 119 -0.93 -6.66 29.55
CA GLY A 119 -0.54 -5.33 30.00
C GLY A 119 -1.53 -4.73 31.00
N SER A 120 -1.05 -4.33 32.17
CA SER A 120 -1.88 -3.71 33.21
C SER A 120 -1.44 -2.28 33.50
N SER A 121 -2.40 -1.35 33.55
CA SER A 121 -2.17 0.01 34.05
C SER A 121 -3.27 0.43 35.02
N ASN A 122 -2.86 0.98 36.17
CA ASN A 122 -3.74 1.49 37.20
C ASN A 122 -3.17 2.77 37.85
N GLN A 123 -3.87 3.32 38.84
CA GLN A 123 -3.42 4.53 39.55
C GLN A 123 -2.12 4.32 40.35
N SER A 124 -1.80 3.08 40.71
CA SER A 124 -0.60 2.71 41.48
C SER A 124 0.64 2.48 40.61
N GLY A 125 0.47 2.22 39.32
CA GLY A 125 1.54 2.00 38.36
C GLY A 125 1.10 1.20 37.14
N SER A 126 2.07 0.81 36.32
CA SER A 126 1.85 -0.07 35.17
C SER A 126 2.86 -1.20 35.14
N GLY A 127 2.49 -2.31 34.52
CA GLY A 127 3.33 -3.50 34.40
C GLY A 127 2.81 -4.47 33.36
N ALA A 128 3.58 -5.51 33.12
CA ALA A 128 3.30 -6.58 32.17
C ALA A 128 3.51 -7.95 32.79
N GLY A 129 2.67 -8.89 32.39
CA GLY A 129 2.82 -10.32 32.65
C GLY A 129 3.19 -11.03 31.36
N ILE A 130 4.22 -11.87 31.41
CA ILE A 130 4.71 -12.62 30.26
C ILE A 130 4.89 -14.08 30.67
N ILE A 131 4.42 -14.99 29.85
CA ILE A 131 4.61 -16.43 30.01
C ILE A 131 5.09 -16.98 28.67
N LEU A 132 6.28 -17.55 28.63
CA LEU A 132 6.87 -18.15 27.43
C LEU A 132 6.98 -19.67 27.64
N GLU A 133 6.24 -20.44 26.85
CA GLU A 133 6.17 -21.89 26.90
C GLU A 133 6.85 -22.52 25.68
N GLY A 134 7.79 -23.42 25.93
CA GLY A 134 8.53 -24.15 24.89
C GLY A 134 8.14 -25.62 24.76
N PRO A 135 8.61 -26.30 23.70
CA PRO A 135 8.23 -27.68 23.36
C PRO A 135 8.66 -28.75 24.38
N ASN A 136 9.53 -28.41 25.35
CA ASN A 136 10.06 -29.33 26.37
C ASN A 136 9.45 -29.11 27.78
N ALA A 137 8.23 -28.58 27.85
CA ALA A 137 7.60 -28.15 29.12
C ALA A 137 8.45 -27.11 29.91
N VAL A 138 9.27 -26.35 29.18
CA VAL A 138 10.00 -25.20 29.72
C VAL A 138 9.03 -24.02 29.72
N THR A 139 8.68 -23.53 30.90
CA THR A 139 7.85 -22.34 31.07
C THR A 139 8.64 -21.27 31.78
N ILE A 140 8.73 -20.09 31.16
CA ILE A 140 9.38 -18.91 31.74
C ILE A 140 8.28 -17.90 32.05
N GLU A 141 8.09 -17.60 33.33
CA GLU A 141 7.13 -16.60 33.80
C GLU A 141 7.86 -15.33 34.26
N GLN A 142 7.45 -14.19 33.73
CA GLN A 142 8.05 -12.91 34.06
C GLN A 142 6.98 -11.87 34.42
N SER A 143 7.25 -11.12 35.47
CA SER A 143 6.44 -9.98 35.90
C SER A 143 7.29 -8.72 35.80
N ILE A 144 6.98 -7.88 34.82
CA ILE A 144 7.77 -6.70 34.50
C ILE A 144 7.04 -5.46 35.01
N ARG A 145 7.71 -4.68 35.85
CA ARG A 145 7.18 -3.40 36.31
C ARG A 145 7.70 -2.28 35.43
N PHE A 146 6.80 -1.40 34.99
CA PHE A 146 7.17 -0.21 34.26
C PHE A 146 7.42 0.94 35.24
N GLY A 147 8.65 1.48 35.22
CA GLY A 147 9.06 2.66 36.00
C GLY A 147 8.47 3.98 35.49
N PHE A 148 7.61 3.92 34.47
CA PHE A 148 6.91 5.04 33.85
C PHE A 148 5.41 4.78 33.83
N LYS A 149 4.61 5.83 33.64
CA LYS A 149 3.16 5.73 33.55
C LYS A 149 2.75 5.41 32.11
N ALA A 150 2.12 4.25 31.90
CA ALA A 150 1.56 3.84 30.60
C ALA A 150 0.03 3.88 30.62
N SER A 151 -0.64 4.10 29.48
CA SER A 151 -2.07 3.77 29.35
C SER A 151 -2.28 2.25 29.24
N ASN A 152 -3.50 1.75 29.37
CA ASN A 152 -3.78 0.31 29.21
C ASN A 152 -3.23 -0.22 27.87
N ASN A 153 -3.58 0.43 26.76
CA ASN A 153 -3.13 0.00 25.43
C ASN A 153 -1.59 0.11 25.28
N GLN A 154 -0.95 1.08 25.93
CA GLN A 154 0.51 1.20 25.92
C GLN A 154 1.16 0.08 26.73
N ALA A 155 0.58 -0.28 27.88
CA ALA A 155 1.04 -1.40 28.70
C ALA A 155 0.93 -2.73 27.94
N GLU A 156 -0.12 -2.93 27.14
CA GLU A 156 -0.28 -4.12 26.28
C GLU A 156 0.79 -4.20 25.19
N TYR A 157 1.08 -3.08 24.50
CA TYR A 157 2.16 -3.03 23.53
C TYR A 157 3.53 -3.25 24.16
N GLU A 158 3.79 -2.67 25.33
CA GLU A 158 5.02 -2.91 26.06
C GLU A 158 5.14 -4.37 26.52
N ALA A 159 4.04 -5.00 26.95
CA ALA A 159 4.02 -6.42 27.27
C ALA A 159 4.39 -7.28 26.04
N LEU A 160 3.84 -6.95 24.86
CA LEU A 160 4.18 -7.62 23.61
C LEU A 160 5.65 -7.47 23.24
N LEU A 161 6.18 -6.25 23.25
CA LEU A 161 7.57 -6.00 22.89
C LEU A 161 8.54 -6.65 23.88
N ALA A 162 8.24 -6.60 25.18
CA ALA A 162 9.05 -7.24 26.20
C ALA A 162 9.01 -8.77 26.07
N GLY A 163 7.84 -9.35 25.78
CA GLY A 163 7.69 -10.79 25.55
C GLY A 163 8.46 -11.28 24.32
N LEU A 164 8.45 -10.53 23.22
CA LEU A 164 9.22 -10.86 22.03
C LEU A 164 10.73 -10.70 22.24
N LYS A 165 11.16 -9.68 23.00
CA LYS A 165 12.58 -9.55 23.39
C LYS A 165 13.06 -10.74 24.23
N LEU A 166 12.24 -11.20 25.18
CA LEU A 166 12.53 -12.40 25.95
C LEU A 166 12.64 -13.64 25.05
N ALA A 167 11.70 -13.81 24.11
CA ALA A 167 11.74 -14.92 23.16
C ALA A 167 13.01 -14.90 22.28
N LYS A 168 13.44 -13.70 21.87
CA LYS A 168 14.70 -13.50 21.14
C LYS A 168 15.92 -13.88 21.98
N ASP A 169 15.98 -13.45 23.24
CA ASP A 169 17.09 -13.76 24.15
C ASP A 169 17.20 -15.28 24.43
N VAL A 170 16.07 -15.99 24.38
CA VAL A 170 16.01 -17.47 24.48
C VAL A 170 16.37 -18.17 23.15
N GLY A 171 16.48 -17.43 22.04
CA GLY A 171 16.83 -17.97 20.72
C GLY A 171 15.66 -18.58 19.95
N VAL A 172 14.42 -18.19 20.27
CA VAL A 172 13.20 -18.66 19.61
C VAL A 172 13.12 -18.12 18.18
N LYS A 173 12.78 -19.00 17.22
CA LYS A 173 12.61 -18.63 15.80
C LYS A 173 11.15 -18.56 15.32
N HIS A 174 10.29 -19.38 15.94
CA HIS A 174 8.87 -19.47 15.62
C HIS A 174 8.05 -19.30 16.91
N VAL A 175 7.26 -18.23 16.99
CA VAL A 175 6.48 -17.90 18.18
C VAL A 175 5.04 -17.56 17.83
N THR A 176 4.11 -18.15 18.57
CA THR A 176 2.71 -17.73 18.59
C THR A 176 2.45 -16.93 19.84
N CYS A 177 2.13 -15.64 19.67
CA CYS A 177 1.81 -14.73 20.75
C CYS A 177 0.30 -14.65 20.98
N TRP A 178 -0.14 -14.82 22.22
CA TRP A 178 -1.52 -14.74 22.67
C TRP A 178 -1.71 -13.50 23.52
N SER A 179 -2.58 -12.60 23.08
CA SER A 179 -2.97 -11.38 23.82
C SER A 179 -4.47 -11.31 23.95
N ASP A 180 -4.97 -10.80 25.07
CA ASP A 180 -6.39 -10.52 25.28
C ASP A 180 -6.79 -9.09 24.84
N SER A 181 -5.82 -8.31 24.33
CA SER A 181 -6.08 -7.02 23.71
C SER A 181 -6.35 -7.18 22.22
N LYS A 182 -7.65 -7.24 21.87
CA LYS A 182 -8.08 -7.31 20.46
C LYS A 182 -7.53 -6.14 19.64
N ILE A 183 -7.42 -4.95 20.21
CA ILE A 183 -6.90 -3.77 19.51
C ILE A 183 -5.44 -4.00 19.10
N VAL A 184 -4.59 -4.46 20.03
CA VAL A 184 -3.18 -4.69 19.75
C VAL A 184 -3.01 -5.82 18.73
N ALA A 185 -3.71 -6.94 18.91
CA ALA A 185 -3.65 -8.08 18.00
C ALA A 185 -4.08 -7.72 16.55
N GLU A 186 -5.17 -6.99 16.38
CA GLU A 186 -5.65 -6.57 15.06
C GLU A 186 -4.76 -5.48 14.43
N GLN A 187 -4.15 -4.60 15.24
CA GLN A 187 -3.23 -3.58 14.73
C GLN A 187 -1.92 -4.19 14.22
N VAL A 188 -1.32 -5.12 14.95
CA VAL A 188 -0.07 -5.78 14.53
C VAL A 188 -0.25 -6.68 13.30
N ASN A 189 -1.43 -7.31 13.18
CA ASN A 189 -1.83 -8.10 12.02
C ASN A 189 -2.22 -7.24 10.80
N GLY A 190 -2.27 -5.92 10.93
CA GLY A 190 -2.56 -4.99 9.84
C GLY A 190 -4.04 -4.93 9.43
N THR A 191 -4.95 -5.49 10.23
CA THR A 191 -6.40 -5.39 10.00
C THR A 191 -6.96 -4.06 10.52
N TYR A 192 -6.39 -3.50 11.59
CA TYR A 192 -6.78 -2.21 12.17
C TYR A 192 -5.73 -1.12 11.93
N GLN A 193 -6.17 0.07 11.51
CA GLN A 193 -5.29 1.22 11.30
C GLN A 193 -4.83 1.82 12.64
N VAL A 194 -3.51 2.01 12.80
CA VAL A 194 -2.93 2.69 13.96
C VAL A 194 -2.96 4.20 13.74
N LYS A 195 -3.92 4.90 14.36
CA LYS A 195 -4.12 6.36 14.19
C LYS A 195 -3.32 7.22 15.17
N ASP A 196 -2.96 6.67 16.33
CA ASP A 196 -2.27 7.38 17.39
C ASP A 196 -0.75 7.40 17.15
N SER A 197 -0.12 8.58 17.27
CA SER A 197 1.31 8.79 17.00
C SER A 197 2.22 7.95 17.90
N VAL A 198 1.83 7.73 19.16
CA VAL A 198 2.59 6.92 20.12
C VAL A 198 2.39 5.43 19.82
N MET A 199 1.18 5.01 19.46
CA MET A 199 0.93 3.62 19.04
C MET A 199 1.64 3.26 17.75
N LEU A 200 1.81 4.21 16.84
CA LEU A 200 2.55 3.99 15.60
C LEU A 200 4.03 3.71 15.89
N GLN A 201 4.61 4.36 16.89
CA GLN A 201 5.98 4.09 17.33
C GLN A 201 6.09 2.67 17.91
N TYR A 202 5.11 2.22 18.70
CA TYR A 202 5.06 0.82 19.18
C TYR A 202 4.95 -0.18 18.02
N TYR A 203 4.10 0.11 17.04
CA TYR A 203 3.93 -0.73 15.85
C TYR A 203 5.22 -0.81 15.01
N GLN A 204 5.95 0.30 14.87
CA GLN A 204 7.25 0.31 14.18
C GLN A 204 8.29 -0.54 14.91
N GLU A 205 8.38 -0.43 16.24
CA GLU A 205 9.27 -1.28 17.03
C GLU A 205 8.88 -2.76 16.95
N PHE A 206 7.57 -3.07 16.95
CA PHE A 206 7.10 -4.43 16.69
C PHE A 206 7.57 -4.94 15.33
N LYS A 207 7.45 -4.14 14.25
CA LYS A 207 7.93 -4.52 12.91
C LYS A 207 9.44 -4.71 12.84
N ASN A 208 10.21 -3.93 13.61
CA ASN A 208 11.66 -4.11 13.70
C ASN A 208 12.01 -5.46 14.34
N ILE A 209 11.36 -5.80 15.45
CA ILE A 209 11.56 -7.09 16.13
C ILE A 209 11.03 -8.23 15.26
N GLU A 210 9.92 -8.04 14.56
CA GLU A 210 9.30 -9.05 13.70
C GLU A 210 10.26 -9.53 12.61
N ALA A 211 11.07 -8.62 12.06
CA ALA A 211 12.08 -8.95 11.04
C ALA A 211 13.21 -9.86 11.55
N GLU A 212 13.34 -10.06 12.85
CA GLU A 212 14.37 -10.92 13.45
C GLU A 212 13.91 -12.38 13.66
N PHE A 213 12.60 -12.66 13.50
CA PHE A 213 12.04 -14.00 13.62
C PHE A 213 11.72 -14.58 12.24
N ASP A 214 11.77 -15.91 12.13
CA ASP A 214 11.37 -16.60 10.90
C ASP A 214 9.83 -16.58 10.75
N GLU A 215 9.11 -16.67 11.87
CA GLU A 215 7.64 -16.54 11.91
C GLU A 215 7.14 -16.04 13.28
N ILE A 216 6.35 -14.98 13.27
CA ILE A 216 5.56 -14.52 14.42
C ILE A 216 4.08 -14.54 14.05
N CYS A 217 3.27 -15.17 14.90
CA CYS A 217 1.82 -15.14 14.80
C CYS A 217 1.23 -14.49 16.05
N VAL A 218 0.64 -13.29 15.95
CA VAL A 218 -0.07 -12.67 17.07
C VAL A 218 -1.57 -12.96 16.96
N ARG A 219 -2.16 -13.54 18.01
CA ARG A 219 -3.55 -13.99 18.05
C ARG A 219 -4.27 -13.44 19.28
N TYR A 220 -5.53 -13.09 19.07
CA TYR A 220 -6.44 -12.72 20.16
C TYR A 220 -6.91 -13.96 20.91
N THR A 221 -6.88 -13.90 22.25
CA THR A 221 -7.49 -14.91 23.13
C THR A 221 -8.48 -14.24 24.11
N PRO A 222 -9.63 -14.84 24.43
CA PRO A 222 -10.52 -14.30 25.45
C PRO A 222 -9.83 -14.20 26.83
N ARG A 223 -10.14 -13.16 27.60
CA ARG A 223 -9.50 -12.87 28.90
C ARG A 223 -9.55 -14.04 29.90
N THR A 224 -10.61 -14.85 29.87
CA THR A 224 -10.75 -16.06 30.70
C THR A 224 -9.68 -17.12 30.43
N MET A 225 -9.08 -17.10 29.24
CA MET A 225 -8.02 -18.02 28.83
C MET A 225 -6.60 -17.43 29.02
N ASN A 226 -6.50 -16.19 29.55
CA ASN A 226 -5.23 -15.48 29.78
C ASN A 226 -5.03 -15.08 31.26
N GLU A 227 -5.73 -15.72 32.19
CA GLU A 227 -5.76 -15.30 33.61
C GLU A 227 -4.39 -15.30 34.29
N GLN A 228 -3.47 -16.17 33.87
CA GLN A 228 -2.15 -16.29 34.48
C GLN A 228 -1.26 -15.08 34.13
N ALA A 229 -1.29 -14.63 32.87
CA ALA A 229 -0.61 -13.42 32.45
C ALA A 229 -1.24 -12.17 33.12
N ASP A 230 -2.58 -12.10 33.21
CA ASP A 230 -3.30 -11.01 33.91
C ASP A 230 -2.95 -10.93 35.41
N LYS A 231 -2.80 -12.07 36.08
CA LYS A 231 -2.30 -12.12 37.47
C LYS A 231 -0.88 -11.55 37.57
N LEU A 232 0.03 -11.93 36.67
CA LEU A 232 1.41 -11.44 36.65
C LEU A 232 1.51 -9.94 36.34
N ALA A 233 0.69 -9.42 35.44
CA ALA A 233 0.65 -7.99 35.10
C ALA A 233 0.09 -7.15 36.26
N LYS A 234 -0.95 -7.64 36.94
CA LYS A 234 -1.51 -7.00 38.15
C LYS A 234 -0.53 -7.05 39.33
N LEU A 235 0.24 -8.12 39.47
CA LEU A 235 1.30 -8.19 40.48
C LEU A 235 2.40 -7.15 40.23
N ALA A 236 2.79 -6.94 38.97
CA ALA A 236 3.77 -5.91 38.60
C ALA A 236 3.29 -4.47 38.85
N SER A 237 2.00 -4.20 38.64
CA SER A 237 1.43 -2.85 38.83
C SER A 237 1.12 -2.51 40.29
N GLN A 238 1.08 -3.51 41.19
CA GLN A 238 0.83 -3.32 42.62
C GLN A 238 2.14 -3.15 43.41
N ARG A 239 2.24 -2.05 44.17
CA ARG A 239 3.41 -1.73 44.99
C ARG A 239 3.35 -2.53 46.30
N LYS A 240 4.15 -3.60 46.43
CA LYS A 240 4.49 -4.19 47.74
C LYS A 240 5.99 -4.34 47.90
N LEU A 241 6.57 -3.51 48.77
CA LEU A 241 7.94 -3.65 49.26
C LEU A 241 7.98 -4.93 50.13
N GLY A 242 8.76 -5.94 49.72
CA GLY A 242 9.20 -6.98 50.66
C GLY A 242 8.59 -8.39 50.59
N GLN A 243 8.07 -8.87 49.46
CA GLN A 243 7.78 -10.31 49.30
C GLN A 243 8.48 -10.88 48.06
N LEU A 244 9.62 -11.53 48.28
CA LEU A 244 10.28 -12.39 47.29
C LEU A 244 9.41 -13.64 47.09
N LYS A 245 8.77 -13.74 45.93
CA LYS A 245 8.30 -15.02 45.36
C LYS A 245 9.12 -15.28 44.09
N SER A 246 9.23 -16.55 43.72
CA SER A 246 10.11 -17.12 42.67
C SER A 246 9.90 -16.61 41.23
N VAL A 247 9.22 -15.47 41.04
CA VAL A 247 8.96 -14.84 39.74
C VAL A 247 10.05 -13.80 39.50
N ILE A 248 10.63 -13.81 38.30
CA ILE A 248 11.66 -12.84 37.91
C ILE A 248 11.02 -11.45 37.84
N HIS A 249 11.29 -10.62 38.84
CA HIS A 249 10.86 -9.24 38.88
C HIS A 249 11.90 -8.37 38.19
N GLN A 250 11.57 -7.88 37.00
CA GLN A 250 12.41 -6.93 36.27
C GLN A 250 11.74 -5.55 36.25
N GLU A 251 12.49 -4.50 36.59
CA GLU A 251 12.03 -3.12 36.50
C GLU A 251 12.57 -2.48 35.22
N VAL A 252 11.65 -2.08 34.33
CA VAL A 252 11.97 -1.37 33.09
C VAL A 252 11.75 0.12 33.33
N LEU A 253 12.86 0.87 33.44
CA LEU A 253 12.86 2.27 33.85
C LEU A 253 12.45 3.25 32.73
N LYS A 254 12.49 2.81 31.46
CA LYS A 254 12.19 3.63 30.28
C LYS A 254 11.33 2.83 29.28
N PRO A 255 10.37 3.46 28.58
CA PRO A 255 9.60 2.79 27.52
C PRO A 255 10.51 2.16 26.47
N SER A 256 10.07 1.06 25.86
CA SER A 256 10.74 0.40 24.74
C SER A 256 10.82 1.32 23.52
N ILE A 257 9.95 2.32 23.43
CA ILE A 257 10.08 3.40 22.46
C ILE A 257 11.14 4.39 22.96
N ALA A 258 12.24 4.51 22.23
CA ALA A 258 13.12 5.65 22.38
C ALA A 258 12.33 6.91 21.98
N LYS A 259 12.27 7.92 22.86
CA LYS A 259 12.21 9.30 22.37
C LYS A 259 13.47 9.45 21.52
N LYS A 260 13.34 9.22 20.21
CA LYS A 260 14.22 9.87 19.26
C LYS A 260 13.97 11.35 19.53
N GLU A 261 14.87 11.96 20.30
CA GLU A 261 15.43 13.23 19.89
C GLU A 261 15.76 13.02 18.41
N CYS A 262 14.78 13.37 17.59
CA CYS A 262 15.06 13.61 16.21
C CYS A 262 16.13 14.68 16.33
N ILE A 263 17.33 14.37 15.82
CA ILE A 263 18.15 15.42 15.27
C ILE A 263 17.17 16.14 14.35
N ASP A 264 16.66 17.29 14.80
CA ASP A 264 16.21 18.31 13.90
C ASP A 264 17.37 18.40 12.95
N ILE A 265 17.15 17.95 11.72
CA ILE A 265 18.06 18.32 10.65
C ILE A 265 17.95 19.83 10.66
N GLU A 266 18.91 20.46 11.35
CA GLU A 266 19.12 21.89 11.32
C GLU A 266 19.13 22.24 9.83
N ASN A 267 18.11 23.05 9.47
CA ASN A 267 17.60 23.32 8.13
C ASN A 267 16.40 22.47 7.65
N VAL A 268 15.30 22.48 8.41
CA VAL A 268 14.02 22.73 7.72
C VAL A 268 13.98 24.25 7.47
N PRO A 269 14.15 24.73 6.22
CA PRO A 269 13.94 26.14 5.94
C PRO A 269 12.56 26.53 6.47
N HIS A 270 12.47 27.68 7.15
CA HIS A 270 11.21 28.23 7.67
C HIS A 270 10.13 28.18 6.59
N ASN A 271 9.36 27.08 6.57
CA ASN A 271 8.35 26.86 5.57
C ASN A 271 7.05 27.46 6.12
N TRP A 272 6.15 27.85 5.23
CA TRP A 272 4.89 28.48 5.61
C TRP A 272 4.01 27.58 6.51
N MET A 273 4.28 26.27 6.57
CA MET A 273 3.57 25.29 7.40
C MET A 273 4.09 25.25 8.84
N THR A 274 5.36 25.57 9.09
CA THR A 274 5.99 25.53 10.42
C THR A 274 5.17 26.25 11.50
N PRO A 275 4.74 27.52 11.33
CA PRO A 275 3.95 28.21 12.36
C PRO A 275 2.55 27.60 12.57
N ILE A 276 2.01 26.90 11.57
CA ILE A 276 0.71 26.23 11.66
C ILE A 276 0.85 24.90 12.40
N ILE A 277 1.88 24.12 12.06
CA ILE A 277 2.19 22.83 12.70
C ILE A 277 2.52 23.05 14.18
N GLN A 278 3.34 24.06 14.50
CA GLN A 278 3.71 24.38 15.88
C GLN A 278 2.49 24.78 16.71
N TYR A 279 1.57 25.59 16.16
CA TYR A 279 0.32 25.93 16.83
C TYR A 279 -0.61 24.72 17.02
N LEU A 280 -0.71 23.82 16.03
CA LEU A 280 -1.54 22.61 16.12
C LEU A 280 -0.96 21.54 17.07
N THR A 281 0.36 21.55 17.31
CA THR A 281 1.05 20.57 18.17
C THR A 281 1.14 21.06 19.60
N ASP A 282 1.65 22.28 19.80
CA ASP A 282 2.04 22.79 21.13
C ASP A 282 1.14 23.93 21.62
N SER A 283 0.12 24.33 20.84
CA SER A 283 -0.70 25.54 21.09
C SER A 283 0.10 26.84 21.23
N SER A 284 1.35 26.86 20.73
CA SER A 284 2.23 28.02 20.83
C SER A 284 1.75 29.14 19.91
N LEU A 285 1.56 30.33 20.46
CA LEU A 285 1.15 31.52 19.72
C LEU A 285 2.24 32.61 19.82
N PRO A 286 2.45 33.42 18.78
CA PRO A 286 3.32 34.58 18.86
C PRO A 286 2.82 35.57 19.91
N ASN A 287 3.75 36.25 20.60
CA ASN A 287 3.43 37.29 21.59
C ASN A 287 2.63 38.46 21.01
N ASN A 288 2.69 38.69 19.70
CA ASN A 288 1.89 39.72 19.04
C ASN A 288 0.43 39.25 18.84
N PRO A 289 -0.58 39.93 19.44
CA PRO A 289 -1.98 39.53 19.37
C PRO A 289 -2.56 39.49 17.95
N GLU A 290 -2.09 40.33 17.02
CA GLU A 290 -2.56 40.31 15.63
C GLU A 290 -2.04 39.09 14.86
N SER A 291 -0.77 38.72 15.09
CA SER A 291 -0.15 37.55 14.47
C SER A 291 -0.72 36.26 15.04
N ALA A 292 -0.98 36.22 16.36
CA ALA A 292 -1.69 35.14 17.01
C ALA A 292 -3.10 34.96 16.42
N LYS A 293 -3.87 36.05 16.24
CA LYS A 293 -5.19 35.98 15.62
C LYS A 293 -5.14 35.44 14.19
N LYS A 294 -4.16 35.87 13.38
CA LYS A 294 -3.95 35.36 12.01
C LYS A 294 -3.64 33.87 12.00
N ILE A 295 -2.74 33.39 12.87
CA ILE A 295 -2.40 31.97 12.96
C ILE A 295 -3.61 31.14 13.40
N ARG A 296 -4.37 31.55 14.42
CA ARG A 296 -5.60 30.85 14.82
C ARG A 296 -6.60 30.73 13.67
N MET A 297 -6.85 31.82 12.96
CA MET A 297 -7.77 31.84 11.82
C MET A 297 -7.28 30.99 10.65
N HIS A 298 -5.98 30.97 10.39
CA HIS A 298 -5.39 30.13 9.35
C HIS A 298 -5.40 28.65 9.74
N ALA A 299 -4.95 28.32 10.95
CA ALA A 299 -4.87 26.96 11.47
C ALA A 299 -6.23 26.27 11.55
N ALA A 300 -7.33 27.00 11.77
CA ALA A 300 -8.68 26.46 11.72
C ALA A 300 -9.04 25.79 10.36
N LYS A 301 -8.34 26.16 9.28
CA LYS A 301 -8.51 25.56 7.94
C LYS A 301 -7.66 24.31 7.73
N TYR A 302 -6.83 23.93 8.69
CA TYR A 302 -5.91 22.81 8.59
C TYR A 302 -6.09 21.84 9.77
N PHE A 303 -5.51 20.65 9.64
CA PHE A 303 -5.36 19.70 10.74
C PHE A 303 -4.12 18.85 10.47
N LEU A 304 -3.58 18.26 11.54
CA LEU A 304 -2.40 17.40 11.47
C LEU A 304 -2.85 15.93 11.50
N LEU A 305 -2.30 15.10 10.61
CA LEU A 305 -2.47 13.65 10.64
C LEU A 305 -1.07 13.02 10.58
N GLY A 306 -0.63 12.44 11.68
CA GLY A 306 0.77 12.00 11.82
C GLY A 306 1.74 13.19 11.78
N LYS A 307 2.62 13.21 10.78
CA LYS A 307 3.58 14.31 10.55
C LYS A 307 3.15 15.29 9.45
N ASP A 308 2.07 14.98 8.74
CA ASP A 308 1.66 15.72 7.55
C ASP A 308 0.50 16.68 7.86
N LEU A 309 0.59 17.89 7.28
CA LEU A 309 -0.43 18.91 7.39
C LEU A 309 -1.46 18.75 6.26
N TYR A 310 -2.74 18.78 6.59
CA TYR A 310 -3.83 18.65 5.63
C TYR A 310 -4.76 19.85 5.67
N ARG A 311 -5.27 20.26 4.50
CA ARG A 311 -6.25 21.35 4.37
C ARG A 311 -7.68 20.80 4.40
N ARG A 312 -8.53 21.43 5.20
CA ARG A 312 -9.98 21.15 5.27
C ARG A 312 -10.66 21.68 3.99
N GLY A 313 -11.32 20.79 3.26
CA GLY A 313 -12.13 21.09 2.07
C GLY A 313 -13.63 20.92 2.32
N ILE A 314 -14.46 21.52 1.46
CA ILE A 314 -15.94 21.41 1.52
C ILE A 314 -16.45 20.16 0.76
N SER A 315 -15.69 19.65 -0.21
CA SER A 315 -15.93 18.39 -0.92
C SER A 315 -14.60 17.65 -1.13
N THR A 316 -14.64 16.33 -1.03
CA THR A 316 -13.52 15.35 -1.06
C THR A 316 -12.52 15.54 -2.21
N PRO A 317 -11.24 15.07 -2.08
CA PRO A 317 -10.55 14.48 -0.92
C PRO A 317 -9.76 15.52 -0.09
N MET A 318 -9.28 15.10 1.08
CA MET A 318 -8.36 15.88 1.91
C MET A 318 -7.08 16.22 1.13
N LEU A 319 -6.66 17.50 1.18
CA LEU A 319 -5.49 17.94 0.43
C LEU A 319 -4.25 17.95 1.34
N LYS A 320 -3.24 17.15 0.99
CA LYS A 320 -1.94 17.13 1.66
C LYS A 320 -1.18 18.43 1.33
N CYS A 321 -0.80 19.19 2.36
CA CYS A 321 -0.02 20.40 2.20
C CYS A 321 1.44 20.03 1.87
N LEU A 322 2.01 20.69 0.87
CA LEU A 322 3.39 20.44 0.44
C LEU A 322 4.34 21.52 0.98
N ASN A 323 5.55 21.09 1.36
CA ASN A 323 6.68 22.03 1.53
C ASN A 323 7.27 22.42 0.17
N ASP A 324 8.17 23.41 0.15
CA ASP A 324 8.71 23.96 -1.11
C ASP A 324 9.47 22.90 -1.93
N GLY A 325 10.18 21.98 -1.27
CA GLY A 325 10.90 20.87 -1.92
C GLY A 325 9.95 19.84 -2.54
N GLN A 326 8.92 19.42 -1.80
CA GLN A 326 7.88 18.51 -2.27
C GLN A 326 7.05 19.16 -3.38
N ALA A 327 6.71 20.45 -3.25
CA ALA A 327 5.99 21.19 -4.26
C ALA A 327 6.78 21.25 -5.58
N ASN A 328 8.09 21.48 -5.51
CA ASN A 328 8.96 21.47 -6.69
C ASN A 328 9.02 20.08 -7.32
N TYR A 329 9.21 19.02 -6.51
CA TYR A 329 9.19 17.64 -7.00
C TYR A 329 7.85 17.30 -7.69
N VAL A 330 6.72 17.56 -7.03
CA VAL A 330 5.38 17.26 -7.54
C VAL A 330 5.10 18.02 -8.83
N THR A 331 5.47 19.30 -8.86
CA THR A 331 5.30 20.16 -10.03
C THR A 331 6.14 19.66 -11.21
N ARG A 332 7.41 19.31 -10.97
CA ARG A 332 8.33 18.78 -11.97
C ARG A 332 7.86 17.43 -12.49
N GLU A 333 7.46 16.51 -11.63
CA GLU A 333 7.02 15.17 -12.03
C GLU A 333 5.72 15.21 -12.86
N ILE A 334 4.77 16.07 -12.50
CA ILE A 334 3.52 16.25 -13.26
C ILE A 334 3.78 16.94 -14.62
N HIS A 335 4.77 17.82 -14.70
CA HIS A 335 5.07 18.58 -15.90
C HIS A 335 6.03 17.86 -16.86
N GLU A 336 7.08 17.24 -16.33
CA GLU A 336 8.27 16.74 -17.04
C GLU A 336 8.50 15.23 -16.85
N GLY A 337 7.77 14.58 -15.95
CA GLY A 337 7.91 13.13 -15.71
C GLY A 337 7.53 12.28 -16.93
N ILE A 338 7.64 10.96 -16.80
CA ILE A 338 7.40 10.00 -17.89
C ILE A 338 5.99 10.11 -18.48
N TYR A 339 5.03 10.59 -17.67
CA TYR A 339 3.65 10.90 -18.06
C TYR A 339 3.35 12.42 -17.99
N GLY A 340 4.40 13.23 -18.12
CA GLY A 340 4.35 14.68 -18.07
C GLY A 340 3.45 15.25 -19.17
N ILE A 341 2.53 16.13 -18.78
CA ILE A 341 1.44 16.58 -19.66
C ILE A 341 1.87 17.82 -20.47
N HIS A 342 2.97 18.47 -20.06
CA HIS A 342 3.43 19.77 -20.59
C HIS A 342 2.29 20.80 -20.71
N SER A 343 1.40 20.79 -19.72
CA SER A 343 0.20 21.62 -19.67
C SER A 343 0.52 23.02 -19.13
N GLY A 344 -0.28 24.02 -19.52
CA GLY A 344 -0.17 25.37 -18.95
C GLY A 344 -0.50 25.40 -17.45
N GLY A 345 0.03 26.40 -16.74
CA GLY A 345 -0.01 26.48 -15.28
C GLY A 345 -1.39 26.33 -14.63
N ARG A 346 -2.48 26.83 -15.25
CA ARG A 346 -3.85 26.65 -14.72
C ARG A 346 -4.29 25.19 -14.71
N THR A 347 -4.02 24.47 -15.80
CA THR A 347 -4.37 23.04 -15.92
C THR A 347 -3.52 22.20 -14.98
N MET A 348 -2.25 22.57 -14.79
CA MET A 348 -1.36 21.93 -13.85
C MET A 348 -1.82 22.11 -12.39
N ALA A 349 -2.17 23.34 -11.99
CA ALA A 349 -2.70 23.63 -10.66
C ALA A 349 -4.01 22.87 -10.37
N ALA A 350 -4.94 22.84 -11.33
CA ALA A 350 -6.18 22.07 -11.20
C ALA A 350 -5.90 20.57 -11.03
N LYS A 351 -4.89 20.03 -11.72
CA LYS A 351 -4.52 18.62 -11.59
C LYS A 351 -3.88 18.32 -10.24
N ILE A 352 -2.95 19.16 -9.77
CA ILE A 352 -2.31 19.00 -8.46
C ILE A 352 -3.36 18.96 -7.34
N LEU A 353 -4.37 19.83 -7.42
CA LEU A 353 -5.51 19.81 -6.49
C LEU A 353 -6.35 18.53 -6.61
N ARG A 354 -6.64 18.06 -7.83
CA ARG A 354 -7.41 16.82 -8.06
C ARG A 354 -6.70 15.57 -7.54
N VAL A 355 -5.38 15.53 -7.65
CA VAL A 355 -4.53 14.45 -7.12
C VAL A 355 -4.48 14.48 -5.58
N GLY A 356 -4.85 15.61 -4.96
CA GLY A 356 -4.98 15.72 -3.52
C GLY A 356 -3.81 16.44 -2.84
N TYR A 357 -3.09 17.31 -3.55
CA TYR A 357 -2.05 18.15 -2.95
C TYR A 357 -2.43 19.63 -2.92
N TYR A 358 -1.87 20.36 -1.96
CA TYR A 358 -2.12 21.79 -1.77
C TYR A 358 -0.83 22.57 -1.46
N LEU A 359 -0.76 23.77 -2.05
CA LEU A 359 0.22 24.80 -1.72
C LEU A 359 -0.49 26.18 -1.78
N PRO A 360 -0.20 27.14 -0.88
CA PRO A 360 -0.84 28.45 -0.89
C PRO A 360 -0.64 29.22 -2.18
N THR A 361 0.57 29.12 -2.76
CA THR A 361 1.00 29.82 -3.99
C THR A 361 0.85 28.96 -5.25
N LEU A 362 0.17 27.81 -5.16
CA LEU A 362 0.11 26.80 -6.22
C LEU A 362 -0.17 27.37 -7.62
N SER A 363 -1.16 28.25 -7.75
CA SER A 363 -1.52 28.82 -9.06
C SER A 363 -0.43 29.71 -9.64
N GLN A 364 0.29 30.45 -8.80
CA GLN A 364 1.37 31.34 -9.21
C GLN A 364 2.61 30.51 -9.58
N ASP A 365 2.96 29.54 -8.75
CA ASP A 365 4.14 28.69 -8.95
C ASP A 365 3.98 27.83 -10.20
N CYS A 366 2.80 27.25 -10.42
CA CYS A 366 2.50 26.53 -11.66
C CYS A 366 2.57 27.44 -12.89
N HIS A 367 2.18 28.70 -12.76
CA HIS A 367 2.23 29.66 -13.85
C HIS A 367 3.66 30.04 -14.22
N MET A 368 4.50 30.33 -13.23
CA MET A 368 5.92 30.66 -13.44
C MET A 368 6.70 29.45 -13.97
N PHE A 369 6.48 28.26 -13.41
CA PHE A 369 7.17 27.04 -13.80
C PHE A 369 6.91 26.64 -15.26
N THR A 370 5.67 26.83 -15.73
CA THR A 370 5.29 26.33 -17.06
C THR A 370 5.75 27.23 -18.22
N ASN A 371 6.11 28.49 -17.99
CA ASN A 371 6.25 29.52 -19.04
C ASN A 371 5.19 29.31 -20.17
N GLY A 372 3.95 29.04 -19.72
CA GLY A 372 3.04 28.10 -20.37
C GLY A 372 2.47 28.56 -21.70
N GLN A 373 2.64 29.84 -22.06
CA GLN A 373 2.19 30.36 -23.35
C GLN A 373 3.21 30.11 -24.46
N ALA A 374 4.51 30.22 -24.18
CA ALA A 374 5.55 30.03 -25.18
C ALA A 374 5.72 28.55 -25.56
N LYS A 375 5.77 27.64 -24.57
CA LYS A 375 5.94 26.20 -24.82
C LYS A 375 4.73 25.57 -25.52
N ALA A 376 3.51 25.93 -25.11
CA ALA A 376 2.29 25.45 -25.76
C ALA A 376 2.16 25.96 -27.21
N ALA A 377 2.47 27.25 -27.44
CA ALA A 377 2.52 27.81 -28.78
C ALA A 377 3.54 27.09 -29.66
N ASN A 378 4.76 26.93 -29.17
CA ASN A 378 5.84 26.27 -29.91
C ASN A 378 5.48 24.81 -30.25
N LYS A 379 4.79 24.09 -29.37
CA LYS A 379 4.36 22.70 -29.62
C LYS A 379 3.32 22.61 -30.74
N VAL A 380 2.32 23.49 -30.77
CA VAL A 380 1.30 23.52 -31.82
C VAL A 380 1.93 23.95 -33.15
N ILE A 381 2.79 24.98 -33.13
CA ILE A 381 3.52 25.45 -34.31
C ILE A 381 4.41 24.34 -34.88
N LEU A 382 5.19 23.64 -34.04
CA LEU A 382 6.05 22.52 -34.46
C LEU A 382 5.24 21.33 -35.00
N HIS A 383 4.10 21.01 -34.41
CA HIS A 383 3.25 19.91 -34.88
C HIS A 383 2.66 20.20 -36.27
N GLU A 384 2.13 21.41 -36.48
CA GLU A 384 1.56 21.81 -37.77
C GLU A 384 2.64 21.97 -38.85
N LEU A 385 3.83 22.48 -38.50
CA LEU A 385 5.00 22.47 -39.38
C LEU A 385 5.37 21.04 -39.81
N LYS A 386 5.47 20.11 -38.86
CA LYS A 386 5.78 18.69 -39.17
C LYS A 386 4.73 18.07 -40.09
N ARG A 387 3.45 18.40 -39.91
CA ARG A 387 2.34 17.90 -40.74
C ARG A 387 2.41 18.43 -42.18
N ARG A 388 2.79 19.71 -42.35
CA ARG A 388 2.88 20.36 -43.67
C ARG A 388 4.16 20.01 -44.44
N LEU A 389 5.26 19.81 -43.73
CA LEU A 389 6.58 19.57 -44.36
C LEU A 389 6.81 18.10 -44.74
N GLY A 390 6.12 17.14 -44.09
CA GLY A 390 6.28 15.71 -44.43
C GLY A 390 7.75 15.28 -44.44
N SER A 391 8.23 14.80 -45.58
CA SER A 391 9.64 14.42 -45.82
C SER A 391 10.56 15.56 -46.24
N ALA A 392 10.04 16.71 -46.67
CA ALA A 392 10.80 17.88 -47.11
C ALA A 392 11.07 18.84 -45.95
N LYS A 393 11.99 18.45 -45.05
CA LYS A 393 12.31 19.23 -43.83
C LYS A 393 13.00 20.56 -44.10
N GLU A 394 13.57 20.77 -45.28
CA GLU A 394 14.41 21.93 -45.61
C GLU A 394 13.59 23.20 -45.93
N GLU A 395 12.30 23.08 -46.25
CA GLU A 395 11.42 24.21 -46.62
C GLU A 395 10.65 24.85 -45.44
N TRP A 396 11.05 24.57 -44.20
CA TRP A 396 10.30 24.99 -43.01
C TRP A 396 10.17 26.50 -42.87
N VAL A 397 11.16 27.26 -43.38
CA VAL A 397 11.19 28.73 -43.32
C VAL A 397 10.04 29.32 -44.14
N GLU A 398 9.77 28.77 -45.33
CA GLU A 398 8.71 29.22 -46.23
C GLU A 398 7.31 28.88 -45.70
N LYS A 399 7.17 27.78 -44.97
CA LYS A 399 5.89 27.34 -44.40
C LYS A 399 5.58 27.91 -43.02
N LEU A 400 6.57 28.47 -42.33
CA LEU A 400 6.39 29.04 -40.99
C LEU A 400 5.36 30.18 -40.93
N PRO A 401 5.33 31.16 -41.87
CA PRO A 401 4.35 32.25 -41.82
C PRO A 401 2.89 31.76 -41.90
N GLU A 402 2.61 30.77 -42.75
CA GLU A 402 1.27 30.17 -42.89
C GLU A 402 0.84 29.46 -41.59
N VAL A 403 1.77 28.74 -40.95
CA VAL A 403 1.52 28.02 -39.69
C VAL A 403 1.31 29.00 -38.53
N LEU A 404 2.11 30.06 -38.46
CA LEU A 404 1.94 31.12 -37.46
C LEU A 404 0.61 31.86 -37.63
N TRP A 405 0.19 32.12 -38.87
CA TRP A 405 -1.11 32.71 -39.17
C TRP A 405 -2.27 31.80 -38.71
N ALA A 406 -2.23 30.51 -39.06
CA ALA A 406 -3.22 29.53 -38.62
C ALA A 406 -3.28 29.44 -37.09
N TYR A 407 -2.13 29.40 -36.42
CA TYR A 407 -2.05 29.37 -34.96
C TYR A 407 -2.68 30.61 -34.31
N ARG A 408 -2.36 31.82 -34.81
CA ARG A 408 -2.89 33.10 -34.31
C ARG A 408 -4.39 33.27 -34.55
N CYS A 409 -4.93 32.64 -35.59
CA CYS A 409 -6.35 32.69 -35.94
C CYS A 409 -7.20 31.62 -35.25
N THR A 410 -6.59 30.58 -34.68
CA THR A 410 -7.29 29.47 -34.00
C THR A 410 -7.47 29.75 -32.50
N PRO A 411 -8.70 29.80 -31.96
CA PRO A 411 -8.92 29.92 -30.52
C PRO A 411 -8.42 28.67 -29.77
N GLN A 412 -7.69 28.87 -28.68
CA GLN A 412 -7.16 27.79 -27.82
C GLN A 412 -7.96 27.77 -26.51
N THR A 413 -8.86 26.80 -26.34
CA THR A 413 -9.68 26.62 -25.12
C THR A 413 -9.64 25.15 -24.66
N THR A 414 -9.71 24.93 -23.34
CA THR A 414 -9.67 23.59 -22.74
C THR A 414 -11.06 23.18 -22.25
N THR A 415 -11.42 21.91 -22.39
CA THR A 415 -12.64 21.32 -21.80
C THR A 415 -12.53 21.08 -20.28
N LYS A 416 -11.37 21.35 -19.66
CA LYS A 416 -11.02 21.10 -18.25
C LYS A 416 -11.05 19.65 -17.79
N GLU A 417 -11.45 18.71 -18.64
CA GLU A 417 -11.49 17.27 -18.33
C GLU A 417 -10.42 16.48 -19.09
N THR A 418 -9.89 15.44 -18.44
CA THR A 418 -8.84 14.58 -19.04
C THR A 418 -9.47 13.51 -19.93
N PRO A 419 -8.83 13.11 -21.06
CA PRO A 419 -9.34 12.03 -21.92
C PRO A 419 -9.55 10.70 -21.19
N PHE A 420 -8.69 10.41 -20.21
CA PHE A 420 -8.79 9.22 -19.38
C PHE A 420 -10.05 9.25 -18.49
N ARG A 421 -10.32 10.37 -17.81
CA ARG A 421 -11.54 10.56 -17.01
C ARG A 421 -12.81 10.48 -17.84
N LEU A 422 -12.78 11.06 -19.05
CA LEU A 422 -13.90 10.93 -19.99
C LEU A 422 -14.10 9.48 -20.47
N THR A 423 -13.09 8.63 -20.41
CA THR A 423 -13.19 7.23 -20.87
C THR A 423 -13.57 6.28 -19.74
N TYR A 424 -12.95 6.42 -18.57
CA TYR A 424 -13.01 5.45 -17.48
C TYR A 424 -13.69 5.98 -16.20
N GLY A 425 -14.17 7.23 -16.20
CA GLY A 425 -14.91 7.81 -15.07
C GLY A 425 -14.04 8.27 -13.91
N THR A 426 -12.78 7.86 -13.88
CA THR A 426 -11.80 8.25 -12.86
C THR A 426 -10.55 8.83 -13.49
N ASP A 427 -9.81 9.66 -12.74
CA ASP A 427 -8.50 10.16 -13.16
C ASP A 427 -7.44 9.06 -12.99
N ILE A 428 -6.38 9.11 -13.79
CA ILE A 428 -5.28 8.14 -13.72
C ILE A 428 -4.41 8.40 -12.48
N ILE A 429 -3.94 7.33 -11.84
CA ILE A 429 -2.88 7.42 -10.82
C ILE A 429 -1.63 8.00 -11.51
N VAL A 430 -1.14 9.11 -10.97
CA VAL A 430 0.00 9.81 -11.56
C VAL A 430 1.28 9.24 -10.92
N PRO A 431 2.38 9.02 -11.67
CA PRO A 431 3.63 8.48 -11.11
C PRO A 431 4.16 9.25 -9.90
N VAL A 432 3.86 10.55 -9.80
CA VAL A 432 4.17 11.38 -8.65
C VAL A 432 3.66 10.79 -7.33
N GLU A 433 2.50 10.13 -7.36
CA GLU A 433 1.91 9.50 -6.18
C GLU A 433 2.69 8.26 -5.72
N ILE A 434 3.66 7.76 -6.52
CA ILE A 434 4.60 6.69 -6.14
C ILE A 434 5.74 7.26 -5.30
N GLY A 435 6.24 8.45 -5.63
CA GLY A 435 7.33 9.10 -4.89
C GLY A 435 6.86 9.89 -3.68
N GLU A 436 5.70 10.54 -3.76
CA GLU A 436 5.08 11.29 -2.65
C GLU A 436 3.64 10.79 -2.51
N PRO A 437 3.30 9.91 -1.56
CA PRO A 437 1.94 9.37 -1.46
C PRO A 437 0.90 10.46 -1.15
N SER A 438 -0.22 10.47 -1.90
CA SER A 438 -1.39 11.28 -1.61
C SER A 438 -2.24 10.63 -0.51
N PHE A 439 -3.12 11.40 0.15
CA PHE A 439 -4.05 10.87 1.15
C PHE A 439 -4.89 9.70 0.62
N GLN A 440 -5.31 9.80 -0.64
CA GLN A 440 -6.12 8.78 -1.31
C GLN A 440 -5.37 7.47 -1.48
N ARG A 441 -4.05 7.52 -1.69
CA ARG A 441 -3.19 6.34 -1.79
C ARG A 441 -2.93 5.72 -0.43
N GLU A 442 -2.60 6.54 0.57
CA GLU A 442 -2.30 6.06 1.92
C GLU A 442 -3.52 5.42 2.60
N ASN A 443 -4.72 5.91 2.29
CA ASN A 443 -5.99 5.41 2.84
C ASN A 443 -6.83 4.69 1.79
N PHE A 444 -6.19 4.02 0.83
CA PHE A 444 -6.90 3.29 -0.21
C PHE A 444 -7.64 2.08 0.36
N GLU A 445 -8.97 2.12 0.27
CA GLU A 445 -9.83 0.99 0.59
C GLU A 445 -10.52 0.47 -0.68
N LYS A 446 -10.30 -0.81 -0.99
CA LYS A 446 -10.78 -1.41 -2.25
C LYS A 446 -12.32 -1.37 -2.38
N SER A 447 -13.04 -1.58 -1.27
CA SER A 447 -14.52 -1.57 -1.26
C SER A 447 -15.06 -0.17 -1.54
N ALA A 448 -14.64 0.82 -0.76
CA ALA A 448 -15.06 2.21 -0.91
C ALA A 448 -14.68 2.78 -2.29
N ASN A 449 -13.51 2.45 -2.82
CA ASN A 449 -13.10 2.90 -4.16
C ASN A 449 -13.97 2.32 -5.28
N ASN A 450 -14.43 1.07 -5.14
CA ASN A 450 -15.34 0.47 -6.12
C ASN A 450 -16.72 1.14 -6.11
N GLU A 451 -17.23 1.52 -4.93
CA GLU A 451 -18.47 2.27 -4.79
C GLU A 451 -18.36 3.67 -5.41
N VAL A 452 -17.27 4.39 -5.12
CA VAL A 452 -17.00 5.70 -5.72
C VAL A 452 -16.84 5.60 -7.24
N LEU A 453 -16.18 4.55 -7.73
CA LEU A 453 -16.06 4.31 -9.17
C LEU A 453 -17.41 4.04 -9.82
N ALA A 454 -18.31 3.28 -9.17
CA ALA A 454 -19.66 3.04 -9.67
C ALA A 454 -20.44 4.35 -9.80
N VAL A 455 -20.42 5.20 -8.76
CA VAL A 455 -21.05 6.53 -8.80
C VAL A 455 -20.46 7.41 -9.90
N ASN A 456 -19.13 7.40 -10.06
CA ASN A 456 -18.45 8.16 -11.10
C ASN A 456 -18.82 7.69 -12.52
N LEU A 457 -19.02 6.39 -12.70
CA LEU A 457 -19.47 5.82 -13.98
C LEU A 457 -20.92 6.19 -14.27
N ASP A 458 -21.79 6.33 -13.27
CA ASP A 458 -23.18 6.77 -13.46
C ASP A 458 -23.24 8.24 -13.94
N ILE A 459 -22.39 9.12 -13.38
CA ILE A 459 -22.36 10.55 -13.77
C ILE A 459 -21.50 10.83 -15.01
N ILE A 460 -20.76 9.84 -15.54
CA ILE A 460 -19.80 10.05 -16.63
C ILE A 460 -20.46 10.60 -17.90
N ALA A 461 -21.70 10.21 -18.17
CA ALA A 461 -22.47 10.67 -19.32
C ALA A 461 -22.74 12.18 -19.25
N GLU A 462 -23.03 12.69 -18.06
CA GLU A 462 -23.24 14.13 -17.83
C GLU A 462 -21.93 14.90 -18.03
N VAL A 463 -20.83 14.41 -17.47
CA VAL A 463 -19.49 15.00 -17.64
C VAL A 463 -19.09 15.04 -19.13
N ARG A 464 -19.36 13.97 -19.88
CA ARG A 464 -19.16 13.91 -21.34
C ARG A 464 -20.04 14.93 -22.06
N GLY A 465 -21.30 15.07 -21.66
CA GLY A 465 -22.23 16.06 -22.19
C GLY A 465 -21.72 17.49 -22.00
N GLN A 466 -21.28 17.85 -20.79
CA GLN A 466 -20.71 19.16 -20.50
C GLN A 466 -19.43 19.44 -21.32
N ALA A 467 -18.53 18.46 -21.43
CA ALA A 467 -17.32 18.57 -22.25
C ALA A 467 -17.65 18.78 -23.74
N ALA A 468 -18.68 18.09 -24.26
CA ALA A 468 -19.16 18.27 -25.63
C ALA A 468 -19.73 19.67 -25.85
N ILE A 469 -20.53 20.19 -24.92
CA ILE A 469 -21.06 21.57 -24.97
C ILE A 469 -19.93 22.59 -24.99
N MET A 470 -18.90 22.44 -24.16
CA MET A 470 -17.74 23.35 -24.16
C MET A 470 -16.95 23.30 -25.48
N THR A 471 -16.82 22.11 -26.06
CA THR A 471 -16.15 21.91 -27.36
C THR A 471 -16.94 22.61 -28.48
N GLU A 472 -18.25 22.41 -28.48
CA GLU A 472 -19.18 23.01 -29.43
C GLU A 472 -19.24 24.54 -29.31
N ALA A 473 -19.27 25.07 -28.09
CA ALA A 473 -19.21 26.51 -27.84
C ALA A 473 -17.89 27.12 -28.35
N SER A 474 -16.77 26.42 -28.15
CA SER A 474 -15.46 26.82 -28.67
C SER A 474 -15.44 26.85 -30.20
N ARG A 475 -16.05 25.85 -30.85
CA ARG A 475 -16.21 25.78 -32.30
C ARG A 475 -17.09 26.92 -32.84
N ARG A 476 -18.20 27.25 -32.18
CA ARG A 476 -19.06 28.38 -32.57
C ARG A 476 -18.36 29.73 -32.42
N MET A 477 -17.57 29.91 -31.36
CA MET A 477 -16.73 31.10 -31.20
C MET A 477 -15.66 31.20 -32.31
N MET A 478 -15.08 30.08 -32.73
CA MET A 478 -14.15 30.03 -33.87
C MET A 478 -14.80 30.52 -35.17
N VAL A 479 -15.99 30.01 -35.49
CA VAL A 479 -16.75 30.42 -36.69
C VAL A 479 -17.08 31.92 -36.64
N LYS A 480 -17.55 32.43 -35.49
CA LYS A 480 -17.82 33.86 -35.32
C LYS A 480 -16.58 34.73 -35.53
N LYS A 481 -15.42 34.33 -34.96
CA LYS A 481 -14.16 35.09 -35.05
C LYS A 481 -13.55 35.07 -36.46
N PHE A 482 -13.74 33.98 -37.19
CA PHE A 482 -13.38 33.88 -38.60
C PHE A 482 -14.23 34.83 -39.45
N ASN A 483 -15.56 34.80 -39.26
CA ASN A 483 -16.49 35.63 -40.03
C ASN A 483 -16.40 37.14 -39.72
N THR A 484 -15.91 37.55 -38.55
CA THR A 484 -15.72 38.99 -38.22
C THR A 484 -14.40 39.57 -38.70
N LYS A 485 -13.42 38.75 -39.07
CA LYS A 485 -12.10 39.20 -39.57
C LYS A 485 -11.96 39.13 -41.09
N ILE A 486 -12.95 38.57 -41.78
CA ILE A 486 -13.08 38.66 -43.23
C ILE A 486 -14.02 39.83 -43.50
N ASN A 487 -13.45 41.02 -43.69
CA ASN A 487 -14.12 42.01 -44.54
C ASN A 487 -13.85 41.55 -45.99
N PRO A 488 -14.89 41.50 -46.85
CA PRO A 488 -14.72 41.18 -48.26
C PRO A 488 -13.74 42.13 -48.97
#